data_AF-A0A8I1R7G4-F1
#
_entry.id   AF-A0A8I1R7G4-F1
#
_cell.length_a   1.000
_cell.length_b   1.000
_cell.length_c   1.000
_cell.angle_alpha   90.00
_cell.angle_beta   90.00
_cell.angle_gamma   90.00
#
_symmetry.space_group_name_H-M   'P 1'
#
loop_
_entity.id
_entity.type
_entity.pdbx_description
1 polymer ?
#
loop_
_entity_poly.entity_id
_entity_poly.type
_entity_poly.pdbx_seq_one_letter_code
_entity_poly.pdbx_strand_id
1 'polypeptide(L)'
;MFESPTFPEHGKAEAGAGARTLAHLWQQSDIDWTFISPSLLFVPGERTGRFREGQDHLLIGEDGKSRISQEDYAVALLDEIETPRHRGQRYTVGY
;
A
#
# COMPACT_ATOMS: atom_id res chain seq x y z
N MET A 1 -13.27 -4.05 -2.22
CA MET A 1 -12.83 -2.78 -2.86
C MET A 1 -12.49 -2.99 -4.32
N PHE A 2 -11.51 -3.84 -4.68
CA PHE A 2 -11.14 -4.08 -6.09
C PHE A 2 -12.15 -4.93 -6.88
N GLU A 3 -13.04 -5.67 -6.20
CA GLU A 3 -14.17 -6.37 -6.82
C GLU A 3 -15.32 -5.43 -7.22
N SER A 4 -15.25 -4.14 -6.86
CA SER A 4 -16.27 -3.16 -7.23
C SER A 4 -16.38 -3.03 -8.76
N PRO A 5 -17.59 -2.90 -9.33
CA PRO A 5 -17.77 -2.60 -10.76
C PRO A 5 -17.10 -1.29 -11.19
N THR A 6 -16.91 -0.35 -10.26
CA THR A 6 -16.27 0.95 -10.52
C THR A 6 -14.74 0.93 -10.39
N PHE A 7 -14.14 -0.19 -10.00
CA PHE A 7 -12.69 -0.29 -9.87
C PHE A 7 -12.03 -0.38 -11.27
N PRO A 8 -10.92 0.33 -11.53
CA PRO A 8 -10.27 0.31 -12.84
C PRO A 8 -9.85 -1.10 -13.27
N GLU A 9 -10.26 -1.52 -14.46
CA GLU A 9 -10.07 -2.90 -14.92
C GLU A 9 -8.59 -3.32 -14.99
N HIS A 10 -7.72 -2.41 -15.45
CA HIS A 10 -6.29 -2.64 -15.54
C HIS A 10 -5.64 -2.90 -14.16
N GLY A 11 -6.23 -2.39 -13.07
CA GLY A 11 -5.72 -2.57 -11.71
C GLY A 11 -6.23 -3.84 -11.03
N LYS A 12 -7.28 -4.49 -11.53
CA LYS A 12 -7.94 -5.61 -10.84
C LYS A 12 -7.04 -6.84 -10.69
N ALA A 13 -6.26 -7.15 -11.73
CA ALA A 13 -5.34 -8.29 -11.70
C ALA A 13 -4.29 -8.13 -10.59
N GLU A 14 -3.68 -6.93 -10.53
CA GLU A 14 -2.65 -6.60 -9.54
C GLU A 14 -3.23 -6.53 -8.12
N ALA A 15 -4.34 -5.81 -7.94
CA ALA A 15 -5.02 -5.72 -6.64
C ALA A 15 -5.47 -7.11 -6.13
N GLY A 16 -5.95 -7.96 -7.02
CA GLY A 16 -6.31 -9.34 -6.70
C GLY A 16 -5.09 -10.20 -6.33
N ALA A 17 -3.95 -10.02 -6.99
CA ALA A 17 -2.71 -10.69 -6.62
C ALA A 17 -2.23 -10.25 -5.23
N GLY A 18 -2.20 -8.95 -4.96
CA GLY A 18 -1.86 -8.40 -3.64
C GLY A 18 -2.78 -8.93 -2.53
N ALA A 19 -4.10 -8.98 -2.78
CA ALA A 19 -5.06 -9.51 -1.82
C ALA A 19 -4.83 -11.00 -1.50
N ARG A 20 -4.50 -11.82 -2.50
CA ARG A 20 -4.16 -13.24 -2.29
C ARG A 20 -2.86 -13.40 -1.50
N THR A 21 -1.84 -12.60 -1.80
CA THR A 21 -0.58 -12.60 -1.05
C THR A 21 -0.81 -12.23 0.41
N LEU A 22 -1.55 -11.15 0.68
CA LEU A 22 -1.86 -10.73 2.05
C LEU A 22 -2.66 -11.80 2.81
N ALA A 23 -3.64 -12.43 2.16
CA ALA A 23 -4.39 -13.53 2.77
C ALA A 23 -3.48 -14.71 3.15
N HIS A 24 -2.46 -15.01 2.33
CA HIS A 24 -1.47 -16.03 2.64
C HIS A 24 -0.57 -15.63 3.82
N LEU A 25 -0.11 -14.37 3.86
CA LEU A 25 0.73 -13.83 4.94
C LEU A 25 0.02 -13.88 6.30
N TRP A 26 -1.29 -13.60 6.35
CA TRP A 26 -2.07 -13.73 7.59
C TRP A 26 -2.13 -15.14 8.17
N GLN A 27 -1.82 -16.17 7.39
CA GLN A 27 -1.78 -17.56 7.86
C GLN A 27 -0.38 -17.98 8.35
N GLN A 28 0.64 -17.14 8.16
CA GLN A 28 2.02 -17.47 8.57
C GLN A 28 2.29 -16.97 9.99
N SER A 29 2.95 -17.80 10.80
CA SER A 29 3.33 -17.47 12.19
C SER A 29 4.84 -17.59 12.45
N ASP A 30 5.58 -18.08 11.47
CA ASP A 30 7.01 -18.40 11.54
C ASP A 30 7.89 -17.42 10.75
N ILE A 31 7.29 -16.44 10.06
CA ILE A 31 7.99 -15.40 9.32
C ILE A 31 7.62 -14.00 9.83
N ASP A 32 8.61 -13.11 9.90
CA ASP A 32 8.39 -11.68 10.15
C ASP A 32 8.08 -11.01 8.81
N TRP A 33 6.82 -10.64 8.61
CA TRP A 33 6.34 -10.09 7.35
C TRP A 33 5.73 -8.71 7.54
N THR A 34 5.84 -7.88 6.52
CA THR A 34 5.14 -6.60 6.41
C THR A 34 4.59 -6.47 5.00
N PHE A 35 3.37 -5.97 4.87
CA PHE A 35 2.73 -5.73 3.58
C PHE A 35 2.34 -4.24 3.44
N ILE A 36 2.93 -3.55 2.48
CA ILE A 36 2.60 -2.15 2.19
C ILE A 36 1.61 -2.12 1.03
N SER A 37 0.37 -1.73 1.32
CA SER A 37 -0.64 -1.50 0.28
C SER A 37 -0.43 -0.10 -0.32
N PRO A 38 -0.12 0.03 -1.62
CA PRO A 38 -0.04 1.34 -2.25
C PRO A 38 -1.43 2.01 -2.31
N SER A 39 -1.44 3.33 -2.45
CA SER A 39 -2.65 4.09 -2.78
C SER A 39 -3.20 3.71 -4.16
N LEU A 40 -4.48 4.05 -4.43
CA LEU A 40 -5.16 3.67 -5.67
C LEU A 40 -4.43 4.17 -6.93
N LEU A 41 -3.99 5.42 -6.92
CA LEU A 41 -3.12 5.98 -7.97
C LEU A 41 -1.67 5.79 -7.53
N PHE A 42 -1.03 4.80 -8.13
CA PHE A 42 0.36 4.44 -7.89
C PHE A 42 1.17 4.56 -9.18
N VAL A 43 1.74 5.74 -9.41
CA VAL A 43 2.42 6.13 -10.66
C VAL A 43 3.69 6.92 -10.37
N PRO A 44 4.65 7.02 -11.31
CA PRO A 44 5.84 7.86 -11.13
C PRO A 44 5.47 9.31 -10.78
N GLY A 45 6.28 9.95 -9.93
CA GLY A 45 6.04 11.31 -9.47
C GLY A 45 7.27 11.92 -8.79
N GLU A 46 7.02 12.79 -7.80
CA GLU A 46 8.08 13.45 -7.04
C GLU A 46 8.46 12.62 -5.80
N ARG A 47 9.76 12.60 -5.47
CA ARG A 47 10.28 12.09 -4.19
C ARG A 47 10.23 13.20 -3.15
N THR A 48 9.17 13.25 -2.36
CA THR A 48 8.97 14.30 -1.36
C THR A 48 9.41 13.89 0.05
N GLY A 49 9.40 12.59 0.34
CA GLY A 49 9.57 12.05 1.69
C GLY A 49 8.44 12.46 2.66
N ARG A 50 7.30 12.93 2.13
CA ARG A 50 6.17 13.41 2.92
C ARG A 50 4.89 12.70 2.50
N PHE A 51 4.44 11.76 3.31
CA PHE A 51 3.21 11.01 3.12
C PHE A 51 2.61 10.64 4.48
N ARG A 52 1.36 10.22 4.48
CA ARG A 52 0.67 9.67 5.66
C ARG A 52 0.74 8.16 5.63
N GLU A 53 0.72 7.57 6.81
CA GLU A 53 0.51 6.14 7.00
C GLU A 53 -0.90 5.88 7.52
N GLY A 54 -1.48 4.79 7.05
CA GLY A 54 -2.76 4.26 7.53
C GLY A 54 -2.69 2.75 7.69
N GLN A 55 -3.74 2.16 8.23
CA GLN A 55 -3.85 0.70 8.35
C GLN A 55 -4.67 0.12 7.19
N ASP A 56 -5.97 -0.02 7.41
CA ASP A 56 -6.83 -0.84 6.55
C ASP A 56 -7.71 -0.01 5.61
N HIS A 57 -7.70 1.31 5.78
CA HIS A 57 -8.53 2.24 5.02
C HIS A 57 -7.72 2.98 3.96
N LEU A 58 -8.36 3.22 2.82
CA LEU A 58 -7.78 4.02 1.75
C LEU A 58 -7.48 5.43 2.26
N LEU A 59 -6.25 5.88 2.05
CA LEU A 59 -5.88 7.27 2.29
C LEU A 59 -6.36 8.11 1.11
N ILE A 60 -7.25 9.06 1.40
CA ILE A 60 -7.79 10.02 0.44
C ILE A 60 -7.24 11.39 0.83
N GLY A 61 -6.58 12.06 -0.11
CA GLY A 61 -6.06 13.41 0.05
C GLY A 61 -7.16 14.46 -0.08
N GLU A 62 -6.82 15.73 0.17
CA GLU A 62 -7.76 16.86 0.09
C GLU A 62 -8.36 17.06 -1.31
N ASP A 63 -7.68 16.58 -2.36
CA ASP A 63 -8.16 16.59 -3.75
C ASP A 63 -9.14 15.44 -4.06
N GLY A 64 -9.57 14.67 -3.05
CA GLY A 64 -10.49 13.56 -3.19
C GLY A 64 -9.88 12.32 -3.85
N LYS A 65 -8.54 12.28 -4.00
CA LYS A 65 -7.83 11.18 -4.65
C LYS A 65 -7.01 10.40 -3.64
N SER A 66 -6.93 9.08 -3.83
CA SER A 66 -5.93 8.24 -3.17
C SER A 66 -4.72 8.12 -4.08
N ARG A 67 -3.58 8.68 -3.66
CA ARG A 67 -2.36 8.74 -4.47
C ARG A 67 -1.10 8.65 -3.63
N ILE A 68 -0.08 8.00 -4.20
CA ILE A 68 1.31 8.00 -3.75
C ILE A 68 2.22 7.89 -4.98
N SER A 69 3.35 8.59 -5.00
CA SER A 69 4.35 8.40 -6.05
C SER A 69 5.11 7.09 -5.85
N GLN A 70 5.66 6.51 -6.93
CA GLN A 70 6.53 5.33 -6.83
C GLN A 70 7.79 5.63 -5.99
N GLU A 71 8.27 6.86 -6.05
CA GLU A 71 9.42 7.35 -5.34
C GLU A 71 9.17 7.45 -3.83
N ASP A 72 8.02 8.00 -3.41
CA ASP A 72 7.66 8.09 -1.99
C ASP A 72 7.24 6.74 -1.41
N TYR A 73 6.64 5.86 -2.22
CA TYR A 73 6.43 4.47 -1.81
C TYR A 73 7.76 3.74 -1.56
N ALA A 74 8.77 3.96 -2.41
CA ALA A 74 10.11 3.40 -2.19
C ALA A 74 10.75 3.96 -0.90
N VAL A 75 10.53 5.23 -0.57
CA VAL A 75 10.94 5.80 0.73
C VAL A 75 10.24 5.07 1.87
N ALA A 76 8.92 4.92 1.84
CA ALA A 76 8.18 4.20 2.87
C ALA A 76 8.66 2.76 3.07
N LEU A 77 8.98 2.07 1.97
CA LEU A 77 9.53 0.72 2.00
C LEU A 77 10.91 0.68 2.67
N LEU A 78 11.80 1.61 2.32
CA LEU A 78 13.14 1.68 2.92
C LEU A 78 13.06 2.06 4.40
N ASP A 79 12.20 3.01 4.78
CA ASP A 79 12.00 3.43 6.17
C ASP A 79 11.55 2.24 7.05
N GLU A 80 10.66 1.38 6.53
CA GLU A 80 10.21 0.18 7.23
C GLU A 80 11.31 -0.90 7.32
N ILE A 81 12.18 -1.02 6.32
CA ILE A 81 13.33 -1.94 6.38
C ILE A 81 14.35 -1.45 7.43
N GLU A 82 14.65 -0.15 7.45
CA GLU A 82 15.63 0.45 8.36
C GLU A 82 15.13 0.51 9.81
N THR A 83 13.87 0.88 10.00
CA THR A 83 13.22 0.99 11.31
C THR A 83 11.86 0.30 11.30
N PRO A 84 11.81 -1.04 11.46
CA PRO A 84 10.56 -1.79 11.33
C PRO A 84 9.53 -1.42 12.39
N ARG A 85 8.36 -0.96 11.94
CA ARG A 85 7.21 -0.55 12.77
C ARG A 85 5.95 -1.39 12.52
N HIS A 86 5.93 -2.19 11.45
CA HIS A 86 4.75 -2.88 10.96
C HIS A 86 4.96 -4.40 10.80
N ARG A 87 5.60 -5.01 11.80
CA ARG A 87 5.79 -6.47 11.88
C ARG A 87 4.48 -7.23 11.99
N GLY A 88 4.32 -8.26 11.17
CA GLY A 88 3.13 -9.12 11.13
C GLY A 88 1.84 -8.41 10.72
N GLN A 89 1.94 -7.26 10.05
CA GLN A 89 0.78 -6.46 9.68
C GLN A 89 0.89 -5.80 8.30
N ARG A 90 -0.28 -5.38 7.81
CA ARG A 90 -0.42 -4.57 6.61
C ARG A 90 -0.62 -3.12 7.01
N TYR A 91 -0.01 -2.21 6.26
CA TYR A 91 -0.27 -0.78 6.34
C TYR A 91 -0.35 -0.18 4.94
N THR A 92 -0.72 1.10 4.84
CA THR A 92 -0.84 1.82 3.57
C THR A 92 -0.19 3.20 3.65
N VAL A 93 0.20 3.72 2.49
CA VAL A 93 0.81 5.06 2.35
C VAL A 93 0.12 5.88 1.27
N GLY A 94 0.00 7.18 1.52
CA GLY A 94 -0.67 8.12 0.62
C GLY A 94 -0.60 9.56 1.10
N TYR A 95 -0.86 10.50 0.20
CA TYR A 95 -0.93 11.93 0.51
C TYR A 95 -2.23 12.31 1.20
#